data_AF-A0A936NM22-F1
#
_entry.id   AF-A0A936NM22-F1
#
_cell.length_a   1.000
_cell.length_b   1.000
_cell.length_c   1.000
_cell.angle_alpha   90.00
_cell.angle_beta   90.00
_cell.angle_gamma   90.00
#
_symmetry.space_group_name_H-M   'P 1'
#
loop_
_entity.id
_entity.type
_entity.pdbx_description
1 polymer ?
#
loop_
_entity_poly.entity_id
_entity_poly.type
_entity_poly.pdbx_seq_one_letter_code
_entity_poly.pdbx_strand_id
1 'polypeptide(L)'
;MSPSSSRQEPSQARNTLVVVEHNLDAIKSADWVIALGHEGRAAGKQIIANVRREQAVNIEASHARHFLAKVPPHHGKHRSGT
;
A
#
# COMPACT_ATOMS: atom_id res chain seq x y z
N MET A 1 -51.08 -2.99 0.41
CA MET A 1 -49.82 -3.03 1.19
C MET A 1 -48.68 -2.95 0.18
N SER A 2 -48.06 -1.79 0.02
CA SER A 2 -46.92 -1.61 -0.89
C SER A 2 -45.63 -1.94 -0.13
N PRO A 3 -44.70 -2.72 -0.72
CA PRO A 3 -43.49 -3.12 -0.01
C PRO A 3 -42.57 -1.92 0.15
N SER A 4 -42.16 -1.71 1.41
CA SER A 4 -41.14 -0.76 1.87
C SER A 4 -39.87 -0.84 1.01
N SER A 5 -39.51 0.26 0.34
CA SER A 5 -38.22 0.40 -0.34
C SER A 5 -37.07 0.28 0.66
N SER A 6 -36.28 -0.77 0.53
CA SER A 6 -35.00 -0.91 1.21
C SER A 6 -34.04 0.16 0.68
N ARG A 7 -33.69 1.11 1.55
CA ARG A 7 -32.63 2.09 1.28
C ARG A 7 -31.30 1.33 1.14
N GLN A 8 -30.77 1.25 -0.08
CA GLN A 8 -29.42 0.74 -0.30
C GLN A 8 -28.43 1.84 0.11
N GLU A 9 -27.56 1.52 1.07
CA GLU A 9 -26.44 2.38 1.47
C GLU A 9 -25.50 2.58 0.27
N PRO A 10 -24.97 3.80 0.04
CA PRO A 10 -24.06 4.05 -1.05
C PRO A 10 -22.80 3.20 -0.91
N SER A 11 -22.47 2.44 -1.96
CA SER A 11 -21.24 1.65 -2.00
C SER A 11 -20.02 2.57 -2.05
N GLN A 12 -18.99 2.23 -1.30
CA GLN A 12 -17.71 2.94 -1.38
C GLN A 12 -17.08 2.63 -2.74
N ALA A 13 -16.64 3.67 -3.46
CA ALA A 13 -15.96 3.52 -4.74
C ALA A 13 -14.65 2.72 -4.55
N ARG A 14 -14.43 1.72 -5.41
CA ARG A 14 -13.21 0.89 -5.40
C ARG A 14 -12.15 1.53 -6.28
N ASN A 15 -11.39 2.45 -5.70
CA ASN A 15 -10.31 3.16 -6.38
C ASN A 15 -8.94 2.61 -5.94
N THR A 16 -7.96 2.67 -6.84
CA THR A 16 -6.54 2.41 -6.53
C THR A 16 -5.79 3.72 -6.58
N LEU A 17 -5.06 4.06 -5.51
CA LEU A 17 -4.21 5.24 -5.44
C LEU A 17 -2.74 4.82 -5.57
N VAL A 18 -2.02 5.48 -6.47
CA VAL A 18 -0.57 5.33 -6.63
C VAL A 18 0.08 6.66 -6.33
N VAL A 19 1.05 6.66 -5.43
CA VAL A 19 1.79 7.84 -4.97
C VAL A 19 3.29 7.56 -4.98
N VAL A 20 4.08 8.58 -5.32
CA VAL A 20 5.55 8.54 -5.26
C VAL A 20 5.97 9.38 -4.06
N GLU A 21 6.48 8.71 -3.02
CA GLU A 21 6.81 9.34 -1.75
C GLU A 21 8.18 8.94 -1.26
N HIS A 22 8.82 9.87 -0.55
CA HIS A 22 10.01 9.61 0.24
C HIS A 22 9.70 9.66 1.74
N ASN A 23 8.53 10.18 2.13
CA ASN A 23 8.10 10.18 3.51
C ASN A 23 7.74 8.77 3.96
N LEU A 24 8.56 8.23 4.85
CA LEU A 24 8.40 6.88 5.38
C LEU A 24 7.07 6.72 6.13
N ASP A 25 6.56 7.75 6.81
CA ASP A 25 5.28 7.65 7.51
C ASP A 25 4.10 7.51 6.53
N ALA A 26 4.16 8.13 5.36
CA ALA A 26 3.18 7.91 4.30
C ALA A 26 3.27 6.48 3.73
N ILE A 27 4.50 5.97 3.52
CA ILE A 27 4.74 4.61 3.00
C ILE A 27 4.23 3.54 3.97
N LYS A 28 4.33 3.77 5.29
CA LYS A 28 3.85 2.82 6.32
C LYS A 28 2.35 2.56 6.24
N SER A 29 1.57 3.48 5.67
CA SER A 29 0.12 3.34 5.48
C SER A 29 -0.26 2.61 4.19
N ALA A 30 0.69 2.28 3.31
CA ALA A 30 0.40 1.62 2.06
C ALA A 30 0.17 0.10 2.22
N ASP A 31 -0.69 -0.47 1.38
CA ASP A 31 -0.84 -1.93 1.29
C ASP A 31 0.28 -2.57 0.44
N TRP A 32 0.83 -1.81 -0.50
CA TRP A 32 1.79 -2.28 -1.51
C TRP A 32 2.93 -1.30 -1.71
N VAL A 33 4.15 -1.82 -1.90
CA VAL A 33 5.35 -1.01 -2.09
C VAL A 33 6.09 -1.43 -3.36
N ILE A 34 6.38 -0.43 -4.21
CA ILE A 34 7.29 -0.56 -5.34
C ILE A 34 8.51 0.32 -5.04
N ALA A 35 9.67 -0.29 -4.92
CA ALA A 35 10.93 0.42 -4.67
C ALA A 35 11.74 0.52 -5.97
N LEU A 36 12.27 1.71 -6.24
CA LEU A 36 12.97 2.05 -7.48
C LEU A 36 14.41 2.46 -7.20
N GLY A 37 15.36 1.75 -7.81
CA GLY A 37 16.80 2.05 -7.83
C GLY A 37 17.48 2.16 -6.47
N HIS A 38 18.82 2.20 -6.48
CA HIS A 38 19.59 2.63 -5.30
C HIS A 38 19.74 4.16 -5.23
N GLU A 39 19.72 4.82 -6.39
CA GLU A 39 20.10 6.22 -6.57
C GLU A 39 19.17 6.92 -7.58
N GLY A 40 19.17 8.25 -7.57
CA GLY A 40 18.39 9.06 -8.53
C GLY A 40 18.91 8.95 -9.98
N ARG A 41 18.12 9.50 -10.93
CA ARG A 41 18.48 9.61 -12.37
C ARG A 41 18.61 8.24 -13.06
N ALA A 42 19.72 7.95 -13.75
CA ALA A 42 19.87 6.76 -14.58
C ALA A 42 19.82 5.46 -13.75
N ALA A 43 20.28 5.51 -12.50
CA ALA A 43 20.26 4.38 -11.57
C ALA A 43 18.87 4.13 -10.94
N GLY A 44 17.93 5.08 -11.07
CA GLY A 44 16.55 4.97 -10.57
C GLY A 44 15.62 4.13 -11.46
N LYS A 45 16.11 3.66 -12.61
CA LYS A 45 15.29 3.04 -13.67
C LYS A 45 15.00 1.55 -13.44
N GLN A 46 15.39 1.00 -12.29
CA GLN A 46 15.21 -0.41 -11.98
C GLN A 46 14.23 -0.60 -10.83
N ILE A 47 13.28 -1.53 -11.00
CA ILE A 47 12.44 -1.98 -9.90
C ILE A 47 13.30 -2.91 -9.05
N ILE A 48 13.62 -2.47 -7.83
CA ILE A 48 14.39 -3.27 -6.87
C ILE A 48 13.47 -4.10 -5.97
N ALA A 49 12.20 -3.70 -5.84
CA ALA A 49 11.19 -4.51 -5.18
C ALA A 49 9.77 -4.16 -5.64
N ASN A 50 8.90 -5.18 -5.62
CA ASN A 50 7.48 -5.08 -5.93
C ASN A 50 6.74 -6.09 -5.06
N VAL A 51 6.41 -5.68 -3.83
CA VAL A 51 5.98 -6.60 -2.77
C VAL A 51 4.92 -5.96 -1.88
N ARG A 52 4.26 -6.78 -1.06
CA ARG A 52 3.44 -6.23 0.04
C ARG A 52 4.32 -5.43 0.98
N ARG A 53 3.73 -4.40 1.59
CA ARG A 53 4.47 -3.53 2.53
C ARG A 53 5.17 -4.31 3.64
N GLU A 54 4.56 -5.37 4.18
CA GLU A 54 5.19 -6.19 5.25
C GLU A 54 6.48 -6.87 4.80
N GLN A 55 6.62 -7.16 3.50
CA GLN A 55 7.79 -7.81 2.92
C GLN A 55 8.88 -6.81 2.55
N ALA A 56 8.56 -5.52 2.47
CA ALA A 56 9.51 -4.47 2.07
C ALA A 56 10.66 -4.29 3.08
N VAL A 57 10.48 -4.74 4.32
CA VAL A 57 11.52 -4.72 5.38
C VAL A 57 12.76 -5.56 5.05
N ASN A 58 12.62 -6.54 4.14
CA ASN A 58 13.70 -7.45 3.77
C ASN A 58 14.52 -6.96 2.56
N ILE A 59 14.22 -5.78 2.02
CA ILE A 59 14.93 -5.23 0.86
C ILE A 59 16.23 -4.57 1.35
N GLU A 60 17.34 -5.31 1.30
CA GLU A 60 18.71 -4.84 1.64
C GLU A 60 19.08 -3.55 0.91
N ALA A 61 18.62 -3.42 -0.35
CA ALA A 61 18.88 -2.29 -1.24
C ALA A 61 18.14 -0.99 -0.90
N SER A 62 17.25 -0.99 0.10
CA SER A 62 16.39 0.16 0.37
C SER A 62 16.85 0.95 1.60
N HIS A 63 17.01 2.26 1.45
CA HIS A 63 17.18 3.17 2.59
C HIS A 63 15.99 3.12 3.59
N ALA A 64 14.85 2.57 3.16
CA ALA A 64 13.63 2.42 3.97
C ALA A 64 13.68 1.24 4.97
N ARG A 65 14.66 0.33 4.84
CA ARG A 65 14.75 -0.94 5.59
C ARG A 65 14.58 -0.78 7.10
N HIS A 66 15.31 0.15 7.72
CA HIS A 66 15.31 0.35 9.16
C HIS A 66 13.98 0.89 9.71
N PHE A 67 13.17 1.53 8.88
CA PHE A 67 11.98 2.25 9.31
C PHE A 67 10.67 1.47 9.12
N LEU A 68 10.63 0.54 8.17
CA LEU A 68 9.45 -0.29 7.91
C LEU A 68 9.34 -1.48 8.88
N ALA A 69 10.45 -1.91 9.49
CA ALA A 69 10.50 -3.06 10.40
C ALA A 69 9.68 -2.90 11.69
N LYS A 70 9.29 -1.68 12.06
CA LYS A 70 8.56 -1.36 13.31
C LYS A 70 7.04 -1.26 13.15
N VAL A 71 6.50 -1.57 11.97
CA VAL A 71 5.06 -1.41 11.71
C VAL A 71 4.36 -2.77 11.79
N PRO A 72 3.41 -2.95 12.73
CA PRO A 72 2.62 -4.17 12.78
C PRO A 72 1.84 -4.38 11.48
N PRO A 73 1.45 -5.63 11.14
CA PRO A 73 0.67 -5.89 9.94
C PRO A 73 -0.60 -5.03 9.96
N HIS A 74 -0.83 -4.26 8.89
CA HIS A 74 -2.08 -3.54 8.73
C HIS A 74 -3.13 -4.56 8.28
N HIS A 75 -4.01 -4.98 9.19
CA HIS A 75 -5.20 -5.74 8.83
C HIS A 75 -6.18 -4.79 8.14
N GLY A 76 -5.93 -4.49 6.86
CA GLY A 76 -6.97 -3.98 5.99
C GLY A 76 -8.15 -4.93 6.13
N LYS A 77 -9.30 -4.44 6.61
CA LYS A 77 -10.51 -5.26 6.74
C LYS A 77 -10.91 -5.70 5.33
N HIS A 78 -10.40 -6.85 4.90
CA HIS A 78 -10.91 -7.58 3.75
C HIS A 78 -12.30 -8.02 4.16
N ARG A 79 -13.31 -7.17 3.87
CA ARG A 79 -14.69 -7.61 3.96
C ARG A 79 -14.86 -8.62 2.83
N SER A 80 -14.77 -9.91 3.17
CA SER A 80 -15.25 -10.99 2.33
C SER A 80 -16.76 -10.77 2.15
N GLY A 81 -17.13 -10.17 1.03
CA GLY A 81 -18.53 -10.06 0.63
C GLY A 81 -19.01 -11.43 0.19
N THR A 82 -19.93 -11.99 0.95
CA THR A 82 -20.93 -12.95 0.48
C THR A 82 -21.99 -12.23 -0.33
#